data_AF-A0A117L1U3-F1
#
_entry.id   AF-A0A117L1U3-F1
#
_cell.length_a   1.000
_cell.length_b   1.000
_cell.length_c   1.000
_cell.angle_alpha   90.00
_cell.angle_beta   90.00
_cell.angle_gamma   90.00
#
_symmetry.space_group_name_H-M   'P 1'
#
loop_
_entity.id
_entity.type
_entity.pdbx_description
1 polymer ?
#
loop_
_entity_poly.entity_id
_entity_poly.type
_entity_poly.pdbx_seq_one_letter_code
_entity_poly.pdbx_strand_id
1 'polypeptide(L)'
;MGVEKVPKYNIPTKKVEYVFIELDKMKPHEQLVQKELEAFIESVTGSGVFWKPMLLAKVPGEDMYLIVDGHHRWAGLEKLGAKKAPSVILDYFSDDVKVYTWYPAFKGDLNKVIERLKAEGLEVLEDKEAEEKAERGEIAFALVGKEKTFTIPGALNEQKKVSKVLDEMSVEGEIELIYYGLKEDAREDMEKGEIDYVFIRKAPSKEEVMELVKRGEVYSPKTTRHVLPFIPDKIDVKLEDLF
;
A
#
# COMPACT_ATOMS: atom_id res chain seq x y z
N MET A 1 -8.84 -9.82 3.58
CA MET A 1 -7.57 -9.38 2.96
C MET A 1 -7.73 -9.59 1.49
N GLY A 2 -7.58 -8.52 0.71
CA GLY A 2 -7.76 -8.61 -0.72
C GLY A 2 -6.64 -9.40 -1.38
N VAL A 3 -6.98 -10.13 -2.43
CA VAL A 3 -6.02 -10.83 -3.28
C VAL A 3 -5.22 -9.77 -4.05
N GLU A 4 -3.89 -9.90 -4.14
CA GLU A 4 -3.07 -9.00 -4.96
C GLU A 4 -2.89 -9.57 -6.37
N LYS A 5 -3.13 -8.74 -7.39
CA LYS A 5 -2.82 -9.08 -8.79
C LYS A 5 -1.88 -8.05 -9.37
N VAL A 6 -0.62 -8.43 -9.56
CA VAL A 6 0.43 -7.57 -10.11
C VAL A 6 0.95 -8.11 -11.44
N PRO A 7 1.34 -7.23 -12.37
CA PRO A 7 2.01 -7.66 -13.59
C PRO A 7 3.34 -8.33 -13.25
N LYS A 8 3.76 -9.28 -14.10
CA LYS A 8 5.06 -9.92 -13.97
C LYS A 8 6.15 -8.94 -14.40
N TYR A 9 6.77 -8.27 -13.43
CA TYR A 9 7.98 -7.51 -13.67
C TYR A 9 9.20 -8.43 -13.72
N ASN A 10 10.07 -8.25 -14.72
CA ASN A 10 11.36 -8.91 -14.76
C ASN A 10 12.39 -8.09 -13.97
N ILE A 11 12.25 -8.09 -12.63
CA ILE A 11 13.16 -7.37 -11.72
C ILE A 11 14.24 -8.36 -11.27
N PRO A 12 15.53 -8.08 -11.51
CA PRO A 12 16.61 -8.98 -11.11
C PRO A 12 16.73 -9.04 -9.59
N THR A 13 17.02 -10.22 -9.06
CA THR A 13 17.48 -10.35 -7.67
C THR A 13 18.94 -9.93 -7.59
N LYS A 14 19.28 -9.07 -6.63
CA LYS A 14 20.64 -8.57 -6.44
C LYS A 14 21.08 -8.79 -5.00
N LYS A 15 22.25 -9.39 -4.82
CA LYS A 15 22.92 -9.42 -3.52
C LYS A 15 23.40 -8.01 -3.19
N VAL A 16 22.85 -7.45 -2.12
CA VAL A 16 23.19 -6.13 -1.60
C VAL A 16 23.53 -6.26 -0.13
N GLU A 17 24.47 -5.47 0.36
CA GLU A 17 24.77 -5.43 1.79
C GLU A 17 23.63 -4.75 2.54
N TYR A 18 23.28 -5.31 3.70
CA TYR A 18 22.35 -4.70 4.64
C TYR A 18 23.12 -4.05 5.78
N VAL A 19 22.51 -3.03 6.38
CA VAL A 19 22.96 -2.40 7.62
C VAL A 19 21.86 -2.48 8.65
N PHE A 20 22.22 -2.59 9.93
CA PHE A 20 21.22 -2.51 11.00
C PHE A 20 20.84 -1.05 11.24
N ILE A 21 19.54 -0.77 11.20
CA ILE A 21 18.97 0.54 11.50
C ILE A 21 18.01 0.39 12.67
N GLU A 22 18.07 1.31 13.63
CA GLU A 22 17.19 1.34 14.79
C GLU A 22 15.73 1.58 14.35
N LEU A 23 14.79 0.86 14.95
CA LEU A 23 13.37 0.92 14.57
C LEU A 23 12.76 2.30 14.85
N ASP A 24 13.23 2.99 15.89
CA ASP A 24 12.78 4.33 16.27
C ASP A 24 13.21 5.42 15.29
N LYS A 25 14.16 5.12 14.38
CA LYS A 25 14.56 5.99 13.27
C LYS A 25 13.75 5.76 11.99
N MET A 26 12.83 4.80 11.98
CA MET A 26 12.03 4.46 10.81
C MET A 26 10.66 5.14 10.88
N LYS A 27 10.26 5.80 9.79
CA LYS A 27 8.98 6.48 9.66
C LYS A 27 8.08 5.76 8.65
N PRO A 28 6.91 5.27 9.06
CA PRO A 28 5.94 4.70 8.13
C PRO A 28 5.30 5.80 7.28
N HIS A 29 4.93 5.47 6.05
CA HIS A 29 4.08 6.32 5.20
C HIS A 29 2.72 5.67 4.91
N GLU A 30 2.45 4.47 5.40
CA GLU A 30 1.14 3.80 5.28
C GLU A 30 0.67 3.25 6.63
N GLN A 31 -0.64 3.16 6.79
CA GLN A 31 -1.28 2.43 7.87
C GLN A 31 -1.00 0.92 7.79
N LEU A 32 -1.02 0.27 8.95
CA LEU A 32 -0.80 -1.16 9.06
C LEU A 32 -2.09 -1.95 8.77
N VAL A 33 -1.91 -3.16 8.26
CA VAL A 33 -2.97 -4.16 8.14
C VAL A 33 -2.77 -5.19 9.25
N GLN A 34 -3.71 -5.27 10.20
CA GLN A 34 -3.58 -6.10 11.39
C GLN A 34 -3.24 -7.56 11.07
N LYS A 35 -3.90 -8.14 10.06
CA LYS A 35 -3.65 -9.52 9.63
C LYS A 35 -2.24 -9.74 9.07
N GLU A 36 -1.68 -8.78 8.32
CA GLU A 36 -0.29 -8.89 7.81
C GLU A 36 0.72 -8.74 8.94
N LEU A 37 0.44 -7.87 9.91
CA LEU A 37 1.25 -7.71 11.12
C LEU A 37 1.31 -9.01 11.93
N GLU A 38 0.16 -9.63 12.20
CA GLU A 38 0.08 -10.90 12.94
C GLU A 38 0.77 -12.04 12.19
N ALA A 39 0.54 -12.16 10.88
CA ALA A 39 1.18 -13.17 10.05
C ALA A 39 2.72 -13.03 10.03
N PHE A 40 3.24 -11.79 10.00
CA PHE A 40 4.67 -11.56 10.11
C PHE A 40 5.21 -12.00 11.48
N ILE A 41 4.54 -11.63 12.58
CA ILE A 41 4.96 -11.99 13.93
C ILE A 41 5.01 -13.52 14.09
N GLU A 42 3.97 -14.22 13.66
CA GLU A 42 3.91 -15.68 13.71
C GLU A 42 5.06 -16.32 12.90
N SER A 43 5.29 -15.82 11.68
CA SER A 43 6.35 -16.33 10.79
C SER A 43 7.75 -16.13 11.36
N VAL A 44 8.06 -14.92 11.85
CA VAL A 44 9.41 -14.59 12.34
C VAL A 44 9.71 -15.26 13.68
N THR A 45 8.71 -15.39 14.57
CA THR A 45 8.89 -16.07 15.86
C THR A 45 8.93 -17.59 15.70
N GLY A 46 8.16 -18.16 14.76
CA GLY A 46 8.17 -19.59 14.46
C GLY A 46 9.47 -20.07 13.80
N SER A 47 10.04 -19.26 12.90
CA SER A 47 11.31 -19.59 12.23
C SER A 47 12.55 -19.16 13.00
N GLY A 48 12.46 -18.10 13.81
CA GLY A 48 13.61 -17.46 14.46
C GLY A 48 14.53 -16.72 13.49
N VAL A 49 14.13 -16.54 12.22
CA VAL A 49 14.96 -15.94 11.16
C VAL A 49 14.22 -14.78 10.49
N PHE A 50 14.86 -13.62 10.47
CA PHE A 50 14.45 -12.47 9.69
C PHE A 50 15.20 -12.47 8.35
N TRP A 51 14.49 -12.85 7.27
CA TRP A 51 15.13 -13.13 5.99
C TRP A 51 14.89 -12.09 4.89
N LYS A 52 14.02 -11.09 5.11
CA LYS A 52 13.68 -10.04 4.12
C LYS A 52 14.05 -8.66 4.66
N PRO A 53 15.15 -8.02 4.18
CA PRO A 53 15.58 -6.73 4.71
C PRO A 53 14.54 -5.63 4.49
N MET A 54 14.53 -4.66 5.39
CA MET A 54 13.77 -3.41 5.21
C MET A 54 14.31 -2.65 4.00
N LEU A 55 13.43 -1.96 3.27
CA LEU A 55 13.84 -1.01 2.25
C LEU A 55 13.60 0.39 2.78
N LEU A 56 14.67 1.15 2.95
CA LEU A 56 14.64 2.45 3.62
C LEU A 56 15.17 3.55 2.70
N ALA A 57 14.67 4.76 2.87
CA ALA A 57 15.18 5.95 2.21
C ALA A 57 15.48 7.03 3.25
N LYS A 58 16.64 7.69 3.15
CA LYS A 58 16.98 8.76 4.10
C LYS A 58 16.02 9.95 3.95
N VAL A 59 15.50 10.46 5.06
CA VAL A 59 14.68 11.68 5.07
C VAL A 59 15.60 12.90 4.99
N PRO A 60 15.50 13.74 3.94
CA PRO A 60 16.39 14.89 3.79
C PRO A 60 16.21 15.90 4.94
N GLY A 61 17.30 16.19 5.66
CA GLY A 61 17.33 17.12 6.78
C GLY A 61 17.04 16.51 8.16
N GLU A 62 16.83 15.19 8.24
CA GLU A 62 16.55 14.49 9.50
C GLU A 62 17.47 13.26 9.66
N ASP A 63 17.74 12.83 10.90
CA ASP A 63 18.36 11.53 11.20
C ASP A 63 17.31 10.41 11.24
N MET A 64 16.47 10.36 10.20
CA MET A 64 15.32 9.47 10.09
C MET A 64 15.26 8.83 8.69
N TYR A 65 14.56 7.72 8.59
CA TYR A 65 14.40 6.94 7.37
C TYR A 65 12.92 6.72 7.05
N LEU A 66 12.51 7.03 5.83
CA LEU A 66 11.24 6.58 5.25
C LEU A 66 11.28 5.07 5.06
N ILE A 67 10.25 4.36 5.53
CA ILE A 67 10.03 2.94 5.23
C ILE A 67 9.46 2.83 3.81
N VAL A 68 10.27 2.48 2.82
CA VAL A 68 9.80 2.26 1.44
C VAL A 68 9.04 0.94 1.33
N ASP A 69 9.57 -0.14 1.92
CA ASP A 69 8.90 -1.44 2.06
C ASP A 69 9.27 -2.06 3.41
N GLY A 70 8.26 -2.51 4.15
CA GLY A 70 8.43 -3.24 5.42
C GLY A 70 7.63 -2.75 6.61
N HIS A 71 6.55 -2.00 6.43
CA HIS A 71 5.75 -1.44 7.53
C HIS A 71 5.33 -2.49 8.57
N HIS A 72 4.83 -3.65 8.15
CA HIS A 72 4.43 -4.72 9.09
C HIS A 72 5.62 -5.40 9.75
N ARG A 73 6.78 -5.47 9.08
CA ARG A 73 8.03 -5.98 9.66
C ARG A 73 8.52 -5.06 10.76
N TRP A 74 8.57 -3.77 10.49
CA TRP A 74 8.92 -2.73 11.48
C TRP A 74 7.99 -2.79 12.69
N ALA A 75 6.68 -2.69 12.47
CA ALA A 75 5.70 -2.69 13.55
C ALA A 75 5.68 -4.00 14.34
N GLY A 76 5.88 -5.14 13.67
CA GLY A 76 5.95 -6.43 14.34
C GLY A 76 7.19 -6.59 15.19
N LEU A 77 8.35 -6.13 14.70
CA LEU A 77 9.59 -6.11 15.47
C LEU A 77 9.47 -5.18 16.70
N GLU A 78 8.88 -3.99 16.54
CA GLU A 78 8.60 -3.10 17.68
C GLU A 78 7.69 -3.78 18.72
N LYS A 79 6.61 -4.44 18.26
CA LYS A 79 5.68 -5.16 19.14
C LYS A 79 6.35 -6.33 19.88
N LEU A 80 7.36 -6.94 19.28
CA LEU A 80 8.18 -7.99 19.91
C LEU A 80 9.24 -7.42 20.86
N GLY A 81 9.48 -6.11 20.85
CA GLY A 81 10.48 -5.46 21.70
C GLY A 81 11.89 -5.41 21.10
N ALA A 82 12.06 -5.78 19.83
CA ALA A 82 13.31 -5.62 19.10
C ALA A 82 13.66 -4.13 18.94
N LYS A 83 14.93 -3.84 18.66
CA LYS A 83 15.48 -2.46 18.59
C LYS A 83 15.92 -2.04 17.21
N LYS A 84 16.24 -2.99 16.33
CA LYS A 84 16.77 -2.70 15.00
C LYS A 84 16.31 -3.74 13.98
N ALA A 85 16.44 -3.40 12.70
CA ALA A 85 16.22 -4.34 11.61
C ALA A 85 17.31 -4.24 10.53
N PRO A 86 17.70 -5.36 9.89
CA PRO A 86 18.58 -5.33 8.74
C PRO A 86 17.88 -4.64 7.58
N SER A 87 18.55 -3.65 7.01
CA SER A 87 17.96 -2.66 6.11
C SER A 87 18.87 -2.38 4.92
N VAL A 88 18.28 -2.19 3.75
CA VAL A 88 18.95 -1.71 2.54
C VAL A 88 18.53 -0.25 2.34
N ILE A 89 19.52 0.64 2.26
CA ILE A 89 19.28 2.06 2.04
C ILE A 89 19.23 2.33 0.53
N LEU A 90 18.11 2.86 0.07
CA LEU A 90 17.86 3.20 -1.32
C LEU A 90 18.20 4.67 -1.60
N ASP A 91 18.74 4.92 -2.80
CA ASP A 91 18.62 6.24 -3.42
C ASP A 91 17.20 6.41 -3.95
N TYR A 92 16.31 6.89 -3.10
CA TYR A 92 14.88 6.98 -3.39
C TYR A 92 14.57 7.91 -4.56
N PHE A 93 15.34 8.99 -4.73
CA PHE A 93 15.09 9.97 -5.78
C PHE A 93 15.71 9.59 -7.13
N SER A 94 16.54 8.54 -7.20
CA SER A 94 16.98 7.94 -8.46
C SER A 94 15.80 7.66 -9.41
N ASP A 95 16.01 7.89 -10.70
CA ASP A 95 15.03 7.59 -11.74
C ASP A 95 14.67 6.11 -11.81
N ASP A 96 15.52 5.21 -11.29
CA ASP A 96 15.26 3.78 -11.27
C ASP A 96 14.19 3.37 -10.25
N VAL A 97 13.93 4.21 -9.24
CA VAL A 97 12.88 3.99 -8.24
C VAL A 97 11.61 4.66 -8.72
N LYS A 98 10.60 3.83 -9.04
CA LYS A 98 9.27 4.29 -9.44
C LYS A 98 8.26 4.03 -8.33
N VAL A 99 7.35 4.97 -8.14
CA VAL A 99 6.20 4.82 -7.24
C VAL A 99 4.92 4.84 -8.07
N TYR A 100 4.11 3.81 -7.88
CA TYR A 100 2.77 3.69 -8.44
C TYR A 100 1.76 3.61 -7.30
N THR A 101 0.50 3.31 -7.63
CA THR A 101 -0.54 2.99 -6.65
C THR A 101 -1.10 1.59 -6.91
N TRP A 102 -2.00 1.19 -6.02
CA TRP A 102 -2.87 0.03 -6.19
C TRP A 102 -4.27 0.49 -6.55
N TYR A 103 -4.98 -0.34 -7.30
CA TYR A 103 -6.36 -0.14 -7.71
C TYR A 103 -7.23 -1.17 -6.98
N PRO A 104 -7.86 -0.80 -5.85
CA PRO A 104 -8.80 -1.67 -5.16
C PRO A 104 -9.98 -1.93 -6.09
N ALA A 105 -10.33 -3.18 -6.27
CA ALA A 105 -11.46 -3.61 -7.07
C ALA A 105 -12.28 -4.62 -6.28
N PHE A 106 -13.56 -4.69 -6.56
CA PHE A 106 -14.42 -5.63 -5.87
C PHE A 106 -15.42 -6.31 -6.79
N LYS A 107 -15.83 -7.51 -6.35
CA LYS A 107 -17.04 -8.19 -6.80
C LYS A 107 -18.07 -8.15 -5.67
N GLY A 108 -19.28 -7.68 -5.95
CA GLY A 108 -20.32 -7.51 -4.94
C GLY A 108 -21.37 -6.45 -5.29
N ASP A 109 -22.27 -6.19 -4.34
CA ASP A 109 -23.40 -5.27 -4.52
C ASP A 109 -22.95 -3.80 -4.40
N LEU A 110 -22.94 -3.09 -5.54
CA LEU A 110 -22.62 -1.67 -5.61
C LEU A 110 -23.46 -0.82 -4.65
N ASN A 111 -24.76 -1.09 -4.51
CA ASN A 111 -25.65 -0.24 -3.72
C ASN A 111 -25.24 -0.30 -2.25
N LYS A 112 -24.92 -1.49 -1.75
CA LYS A 112 -24.40 -1.66 -0.38
C LYS A 112 -23.09 -0.92 -0.17
N VAL A 113 -22.16 -1.01 -1.13
CA VAL A 113 -20.89 -0.27 -1.06
C VAL A 113 -21.17 1.24 -0.99
N ILE A 114 -22.03 1.76 -1.86
CA ILE A 114 -22.40 3.19 -1.86
C ILE A 114 -23.08 3.60 -0.54
N GLU A 115 -23.98 2.78 0.00
CA GLU A 115 -24.65 3.04 1.28
C GLU A 115 -23.63 3.12 2.43
N ARG A 116 -22.67 2.18 2.49
CA ARG A 116 -21.60 2.18 3.49
C ARG A 116 -20.68 3.39 3.37
N LEU A 117 -20.30 3.76 2.15
CA LEU A 117 -19.51 4.96 1.90
C LEU A 117 -20.24 6.22 2.37
N LYS A 118 -21.54 6.34 2.07
CA LYS A 118 -22.39 7.44 2.53
C LYS A 118 -22.56 7.48 4.05
N ALA A 119 -22.63 6.32 4.70
CA ALA A 119 -22.69 6.24 6.17
C ALA A 119 -21.43 6.79 6.84
N GLU A 120 -20.26 6.73 6.18
CA GLU A 120 -19.01 7.37 6.61
C GLU A 120 -18.90 8.87 6.20
N GLY A 121 -19.99 9.42 5.67
CA GLY A 121 -20.11 10.81 5.25
C GLY A 121 -19.42 11.11 3.92
N LEU A 122 -19.22 10.11 3.06
CA LEU A 122 -18.70 10.32 1.70
C LEU A 122 -19.84 10.56 0.71
N GLU A 123 -19.60 11.45 -0.25
CA GLU A 123 -20.48 11.62 -1.40
C GLU A 123 -20.05 10.69 -2.54
N VAL A 124 -21.03 10.12 -3.24
CA VAL A 124 -20.82 9.28 -4.42
C VAL A 124 -21.78 9.75 -5.50
N LEU A 125 -21.24 10.34 -6.56
CA LEU A 125 -22.00 11.04 -7.60
C LEU A 125 -21.69 10.42 -8.96
N GLU A 126 -22.70 10.08 -9.75
CA GLU A 126 -22.48 9.57 -11.11
C GLU A 126 -21.84 10.65 -11.98
N ASP A 127 -20.70 10.33 -12.59
CA ASP A 127 -19.85 11.28 -13.30
C ASP A 127 -19.01 10.54 -14.35
N LYS A 128 -19.26 10.83 -15.62
CA LYS A 128 -18.56 10.19 -16.75
C LYS A 128 -17.08 10.59 -16.83
N GLU A 129 -16.70 11.71 -16.23
CA GLU A 129 -15.33 12.24 -16.23
C GLU A 129 -14.57 11.88 -14.95
N ALA A 130 -15.14 11.05 -14.05
CA ALA A 130 -14.54 10.78 -12.75
C ALA A 130 -13.12 10.21 -12.87
N GLU A 131 -12.89 9.28 -13.81
CA GLU A 131 -11.58 8.66 -13.97
C GLU A 131 -10.51 9.70 -14.32
N GLU A 132 -10.78 10.58 -15.29
CA GLU A 132 -9.84 11.63 -15.67
C GLU A 132 -9.57 12.61 -14.51
N LYS A 133 -10.62 12.97 -13.75
CA LYS A 133 -10.51 13.81 -12.54
C LYS A 133 -9.63 13.12 -11.48
N ALA A 134 -9.82 11.82 -11.27
CA ALA A 134 -9.04 11.04 -10.31
C ALA A 134 -7.57 10.96 -10.71
N GLU A 135 -7.26 10.80 -12.00
CA GLU A 135 -5.88 10.77 -12.51
C GLU A 135 -5.17 12.12 -12.38
N ARG A 136 -5.91 13.23 -12.56
CA ARG A 136 -5.40 14.58 -12.29
C ARG A 136 -5.28 14.89 -10.79
N GLY A 137 -5.81 14.03 -9.93
CA GLY A 137 -5.80 14.21 -8.47
C GLY A 137 -6.80 15.27 -7.99
N GLU A 138 -7.86 15.52 -8.76
CA GLU A 138 -8.91 16.51 -8.44
C GLU A 138 -9.96 15.97 -7.44
N ILE A 139 -10.02 14.64 -7.30
CA ILE A 139 -10.97 13.92 -6.44
C ILE A 139 -10.27 12.80 -5.66
N ALA A 140 -10.92 12.24 -4.64
CA ALA A 140 -10.35 11.21 -3.80
C ALA A 140 -10.21 9.89 -4.57
N PHE A 141 -11.29 9.47 -5.20
CA PHE A 141 -11.37 8.28 -6.04
C PHE A 141 -12.42 8.45 -7.15
N ALA A 142 -12.16 7.82 -8.28
CA ALA A 142 -13.19 7.40 -9.22
C ALA A 142 -13.57 5.95 -8.94
N LEU A 143 -14.86 5.64 -8.94
CA LEU A 143 -15.39 4.29 -8.89
C LEU A 143 -15.91 3.93 -10.28
N VAL A 144 -15.21 3.05 -10.98
CA VAL A 144 -15.45 2.72 -12.39
C VAL A 144 -16.00 1.31 -12.49
N GLY A 145 -17.15 1.14 -13.15
CA GLY A 145 -17.69 -0.15 -13.58
C GLY A 145 -17.94 -0.15 -15.09
N LYS A 146 -18.53 -1.23 -15.62
CA LYS A 146 -18.78 -1.38 -17.07
C LYS A 146 -19.66 -0.28 -17.67
N GLU A 147 -20.75 0.08 -16.97
CA GLU A 147 -21.77 0.99 -17.48
C GLU A 147 -21.77 2.34 -16.76
N LYS A 148 -21.35 2.35 -15.50
CA LYS A 148 -21.46 3.51 -14.61
C LYS A 148 -20.13 3.85 -14.00
N THR A 149 -19.89 5.14 -13.90
CA THR A 149 -18.70 5.72 -13.29
C THR A 149 -19.14 6.77 -12.29
N PHE A 150 -18.49 6.80 -11.13
CA PHE A 150 -18.83 7.71 -10.04
C PHE A 150 -17.60 8.46 -9.54
N THR A 151 -17.82 9.72 -9.18
CA THR A 151 -16.87 10.56 -8.47
C THR A 151 -17.10 10.42 -6.96
N ILE A 152 -16.00 10.25 -6.23
CA ILE A 152 -15.93 10.40 -4.77
C ILE A 152 -15.06 11.64 -4.50
N PRO A 153 -15.65 12.80 -4.17
CA PRO A 153 -14.91 14.03 -3.91
C PRO A 153 -14.00 13.90 -2.68
N GLY A 154 -12.99 14.77 -2.61
CA GLY A 154 -12.11 14.88 -1.46
C GLY A 154 -10.65 14.54 -1.78
N ALA A 155 -9.88 14.24 -0.74
CA ALA A 155 -8.45 13.97 -0.85
C ALA A 155 -8.05 12.85 0.13
N LEU A 156 -6.93 13.01 0.85
CA LEU A 156 -6.34 11.97 1.69
C LEU A 156 -7.30 11.42 2.76
N ASN A 157 -8.11 12.27 3.39
CA ASN A 157 -9.03 11.83 4.45
C ASN A 157 -10.17 10.98 3.90
N GLU A 158 -10.73 11.38 2.77
CA GLU A 158 -11.78 10.63 2.09
C GLU A 158 -11.23 9.32 1.53
N GLN A 159 -10.01 9.33 0.98
CA GLN A 159 -9.33 8.11 0.55
C GLN A 159 -9.17 7.10 1.70
N LYS A 160 -8.81 7.56 2.90
CA LYS A 160 -8.73 6.69 4.09
C LYS A 160 -10.07 6.10 4.48
N LYS A 161 -11.15 6.89 4.44
CA LYS A 161 -12.50 6.40 4.70
C LYS A 161 -12.93 5.34 3.70
N VAL A 162 -12.67 5.55 2.40
CA VAL A 162 -12.93 4.55 1.36
C VAL A 162 -12.20 3.25 1.67
N SER A 163 -10.88 3.30 1.92
CA SER A 163 -10.10 2.10 2.26
C SER A 163 -10.63 1.37 3.49
N LYS A 164 -10.98 2.11 4.55
CA LYS A 164 -11.57 1.55 5.77
C LYS A 164 -12.86 0.78 5.48
N VAL A 165 -13.80 1.39 4.73
CA VAL A 165 -15.08 0.74 4.37
C VAL A 165 -14.85 -0.54 3.56
N LEU A 166 -13.95 -0.50 2.56
CA LEU A 166 -13.66 -1.68 1.75
C LEU A 166 -13.05 -2.81 2.57
N ASP A 167 -12.15 -2.50 3.49
CA ASP A 167 -11.56 -3.50 4.38
C ASP A 167 -12.61 -4.12 5.32
N GLU A 168 -13.49 -3.31 5.92
CA GLU A 168 -14.58 -3.80 6.78
C GLU A 168 -15.52 -4.74 6.00
N MET A 169 -16.01 -4.30 4.83
CA MET A 169 -16.89 -5.10 3.99
C MET A 169 -16.23 -6.39 3.49
N SER A 170 -14.92 -6.36 3.22
CA SER A 170 -14.15 -7.56 2.87
C SER A 170 -14.04 -8.55 4.03
N VAL A 171 -13.87 -8.06 5.27
CA VAL A 171 -13.82 -8.90 6.48
C VAL A 171 -15.19 -9.50 6.80
N GLU A 172 -16.25 -8.73 6.61
CA GLU A 172 -17.64 -9.16 6.79
C GLU A 172 -18.10 -10.13 5.70
N GLY A 173 -17.33 -10.28 4.62
CA GLY A 173 -17.65 -11.15 3.48
C GLY A 173 -18.74 -10.59 2.58
N GLU A 174 -19.02 -9.28 2.66
CA GLU A 174 -20.01 -8.60 1.83
C GLU A 174 -19.50 -8.36 0.40
N ILE A 175 -18.17 -8.24 0.25
CA ILE A 175 -17.49 -8.06 -1.04
C ILE A 175 -16.24 -8.95 -1.13
N GLU A 176 -15.93 -9.38 -2.35
CA GLU A 176 -14.62 -9.95 -2.67
C GLU A 176 -13.70 -8.81 -3.11
N LEU A 177 -12.73 -8.45 -2.27
CA LEU A 177 -11.80 -7.34 -2.53
C LEU A 177 -10.50 -7.86 -3.17
N ILE A 178 -10.01 -7.16 -4.19
CA ILE A 178 -8.78 -7.48 -4.93
C ILE A 178 -7.99 -6.18 -5.13
N TYR A 179 -6.68 -6.19 -4.92
CA TYR A 179 -5.81 -5.05 -5.19
C TYR A 179 -5.01 -5.29 -6.46
N TYR A 180 -5.30 -4.51 -7.49
CA TYR A 180 -4.60 -4.60 -8.78
C TYR A 180 -3.40 -3.65 -8.82
N GLY A 181 -2.28 -4.13 -9.38
CA GLY A 181 -1.09 -3.31 -9.62
C GLY A 181 -1.21 -2.44 -10.88
N LEU A 182 -2.06 -2.84 -11.83
CA LEU A 182 -2.39 -2.10 -13.06
C LEU A 182 -3.91 -1.97 -13.19
N LYS A 183 -4.37 -0.80 -13.59
CA LYS A 183 -5.80 -0.57 -13.83
C LYS A 183 -6.30 -1.31 -15.08
N GLU A 184 -5.41 -1.54 -16.04
CA GLU A 184 -5.71 -2.29 -17.27
C GLU A 184 -6.03 -3.76 -16.98
N ASP A 185 -5.29 -4.39 -16.05
CA ASP A 185 -5.56 -5.76 -15.60
C ASP A 185 -6.93 -5.84 -14.90
N ALA A 186 -7.27 -4.83 -14.10
CA ALA A 186 -8.60 -4.74 -13.49
C ALA A 186 -9.69 -4.61 -14.57
N ARG A 187 -9.49 -3.77 -15.60
CA ARG A 187 -10.43 -3.66 -16.73
C ARG A 187 -10.59 -4.97 -17.48
N GLU A 188 -9.51 -5.69 -17.75
CA GLU A 188 -9.58 -6.99 -18.43
C GLU A 188 -10.42 -8.00 -17.63
N ASP A 189 -10.20 -8.07 -16.32
CA ASP A 189 -10.95 -8.95 -15.42
C ASP A 189 -12.41 -8.48 -15.26
N MET A 190 -12.65 -7.17 -15.27
CA MET A 190 -13.99 -6.61 -15.30
C MET A 190 -14.73 -7.07 -16.56
N GLU A 191 -14.10 -6.98 -17.74
CA GLU A 191 -14.70 -7.46 -18.99
C GLU A 191 -15.07 -8.94 -18.92
N LYS A 192 -14.22 -9.76 -18.30
CA LYS A 192 -14.49 -11.19 -18.04
C LYS A 192 -15.56 -11.46 -16.97
N GLY A 193 -16.00 -10.45 -16.23
CA GLY A 193 -16.96 -10.59 -15.13
C GLY A 193 -16.37 -11.16 -13.84
N GLU A 194 -15.04 -11.08 -13.70
CA GLU A 194 -14.32 -11.50 -12.48
C GLU A 194 -14.43 -10.43 -11.38
N ILE A 195 -14.52 -9.15 -11.75
CA ILE A 195 -14.81 -8.03 -10.85
C ILE A 195 -15.95 -7.16 -11.41
N ASP A 196 -16.62 -6.40 -10.54
CA ASP A 196 -17.72 -5.51 -10.92
C ASP A 196 -17.26 -4.05 -11.03
N TYR A 197 -16.43 -3.60 -10.10
CA TYR A 197 -15.98 -2.21 -10.01
C TYR A 197 -14.51 -2.09 -9.58
N VAL A 198 -13.86 -1.00 -10.00
CA VAL A 198 -12.50 -0.63 -9.60
C VAL A 198 -12.45 0.82 -9.12
N PHE A 199 -11.70 1.05 -8.04
CA PHE A 199 -11.37 2.35 -7.50
C PHE A 199 -10.06 2.85 -8.10
N ILE A 200 -10.10 4.04 -8.70
CA ILE A 200 -8.96 4.70 -9.36
C ILE A 200 -8.65 6.00 -8.62
N ARG A 201 -7.37 6.24 -8.34
CA ARG A 201 -6.84 7.49 -7.79
C ARG A 201 -5.51 7.83 -8.46
N LYS A 202 -5.11 9.09 -8.38
CA LYS A 202 -3.74 9.52 -8.70
C LYS A 202 -2.74 8.79 -7.79
N ALA A 203 -1.70 8.22 -8.39
CA ALA A 203 -0.58 7.69 -7.63
C ALA A 203 0.24 8.83 -6.99
N PRO A 204 0.67 8.70 -5.72
CA PRO A 204 1.47 9.73 -5.08
C PRO A 204 2.86 9.80 -5.72
N SER A 205 3.44 11.00 -5.81
CA SER A 205 4.83 11.20 -6.21
C SER A 205 5.80 10.85 -5.07
N LYS A 206 7.09 10.71 -5.38
CA LYS A 206 8.13 10.46 -4.36
C LYS A 206 8.24 11.62 -3.38
N GLU A 207 8.07 12.84 -3.88
CA GLU A 207 8.04 14.08 -3.12
C GLU A 207 6.81 14.11 -2.21
N GLU A 208 5.62 13.82 -2.72
CA GLU A 208 4.37 13.75 -1.92
C GLU A 208 4.50 12.72 -0.77
N VAL A 209 5.08 11.54 -1.03
CA VAL A 209 5.36 10.53 0.00
C VAL A 209 6.33 11.07 1.05
N MET A 210 7.42 11.71 0.63
CA MET A 210 8.44 12.25 1.54
C MET A 210 7.89 13.39 2.41
N GLU A 211 7.10 14.30 1.82
CA GLU A 211 6.47 15.41 2.52
C GLU A 211 5.42 14.94 3.54
N LEU A 212 4.67 13.89 3.20
CA LEU A 212 3.69 13.29 4.11
C LEU A 212 4.38 12.70 5.35
N VAL A 213 5.51 12.00 5.17
CA VAL A 213 6.30 11.47 6.29
C VAL A 213 6.96 12.56 7.15
N LYS A 214 7.41 13.65 6.53
CA LYS A 214 7.92 14.81 7.27
C LYS A 214 6.87 15.45 8.17
N ARG A 215 5.59 15.40 7.76
CA ARG A 215 4.44 15.85 8.56
C ARG A 215 4.01 14.85 9.64
N GLY A 216 4.60 13.65 9.68
CA GLY A 216 4.19 12.59 10.59
C GLY A 216 2.82 11.99 10.24
N GLU A 217 2.36 12.19 9.01
CA GLU A 217 1.12 11.63 8.49
C GLU A 217 1.38 10.29 7.77
N VAL A 218 0.34 9.49 7.57
CA VAL A 218 0.37 8.22 6.84
C VAL A 218 -0.78 8.13 5.83
N TYR A 219 -0.59 7.43 4.72
CA TYR A 219 -1.64 7.01 3.80
C TYR A 219 -2.44 5.82 4.33
N SER A 220 -3.57 5.49 3.70
CA SER A 220 -4.22 4.20 3.91
C SER A 220 -3.37 3.05 3.35
N PRO A 221 -3.61 1.79 3.78
CA PRO A 221 -2.86 0.64 3.25
C PRO A 221 -2.98 0.54 1.73
N LYS A 222 -1.94 0.00 1.08
CA LYS A 222 -1.90 -0.21 -0.38
C LYS A 222 -2.07 1.11 -1.15
N THR A 223 -1.44 2.19 -0.68
CA THR A 223 -1.44 3.48 -1.40
C THR A 223 -0.30 3.65 -2.36
N THR A 224 0.86 3.18 -1.96
CA THR A 224 2.08 3.18 -2.75
C THR A 224 2.38 1.77 -3.22
N ARG A 225 2.92 1.69 -4.43
CA ARG A 225 3.46 0.47 -5.01
C ARG A 225 4.80 0.79 -5.63
N HIS A 226 5.86 0.59 -4.87
CA HIS A 226 7.21 0.84 -5.36
C HIS A 226 7.65 -0.27 -6.32
N VAL A 227 8.21 0.14 -7.45
CA VAL A 227 8.94 -0.73 -8.36
C VAL A 227 10.40 -0.30 -8.29
N LEU A 228 11.24 -1.24 -7.90
CA LEU A 228 12.66 -1.04 -7.69
C LEU A 228 13.46 -1.64 -8.86
N PRO A 229 14.70 -1.17 -9.09
CA PRO A 229 15.59 -1.74 -10.10
C PRO A 229 16.06 -3.17 -9.77
N PHE A 230 15.92 -3.59 -8.51
CA PHE A 230 16.28 -4.93 -8.05
C PHE A 230 15.43 -5.36 -6.87
N ILE A 231 15.37 -6.67 -6.64
CA ILE A 231 14.87 -7.27 -5.40
C ILE A 231 16.11 -7.65 -4.56
N PRO A 232 16.26 -7.16 -3.32
CA PRO A 232 17.34 -7.63 -2.46
C PRO A 232 17.26 -9.14 -2.27
N ASP A 233 18.40 -9.81 -2.41
CA ASP A 233 18.49 -11.23 -2.09
C ASP A 233 18.11 -11.50 -0.63
N LYS A 234 17.64 -12.72 -0.34
CA LYS A 234 17.29 -13.11 1.02
C LYS A 234 18.53 -13.06 1.91
N ILE A 235 18.32 -12.66 3.15
CA ILE A 235 19.36 -12.64 4.19
C ILE A 235 19.08 -13.74 5.22
N ASP A 236 20.05 -14.02 6.07
CA ASP A 236 19.92 -14.99 7.15
C ASP A 236 20.35 -14.32 8.46
N VAL A 237 19.42 -13.56 9.05
CA VAL A 237 19.64 -12.84 10.30
C VAL A 237 18.77 -13.47 11.37
N LYS A 238 19.36 -13.87 12.49
CA LYS A 238 18.58 -14.44 13.59
C LYS A 238 17.74 -13.36 14.26
N LEU A 239 16.54 -13.73 14.69
CA LEU A 239 15.65 -12.82 15.41
C LEU A 239 16.29 -12.31 16.72
N GLU A 240 17.09 -13.13 17.42
CA GLU A 240 17.80 -12.74 18.65
C GLU A 240 18.77 -11.57 18.45
N ASP A 241 19.33 -11.42 17.25
CA ASP A 241 20.29 -10.36 16.93
C ASP A 241 19.63 -8.98 16.77
N LEU A 242 18.29 -8.93 16.75
CA LEU A 242 17.50 -7.70 16.54
C LEU A 242 17.15 -6.97 17.83
N PHE A 243 17.38 -7.58 18.99
CA PHE A 243 17.09 -7.02 20.31
C PHE A 243 18.22 -6.12 20.83
#